data_AF-A0A937PBX6-F1
#
_entry.id   AF-A0A937PBX6-F1
#
_cell.length_a   1.000
_cell.length_b   1.000
_cell.length_c   1.000
_cell.angle_alpha   90.00
_cell.angle_beta   90.00
_cell.angle_gamma   90.00
#
_symmetry.space_group_name_H-M   'P 1'
#
loop_
_entity.id
_entity.type
_entity.pdbx_description
1 polymer ?
#
loop_
_entity_poly.entity_id
_entity_poly.type
_entity_poly.pdbx_seq_one_letter_code
_entity_poly.pdbx_strand_id
1 'polypeptide(L)'
;LTQPVLKDLDIQFQSIPVYSVHPKTYPALNAGSELIILGKYHETGPDSVVLSGFGNEGPETLNFPVEFSGTDSGRAFIHHFWAKEIIEQLEYMILVYDLEEELKDSLTELSLRYNIRCRYTSFVADYIHVVDPDDRFDPGWEYVVNVPQEQTERFGSQLESCFPNPFYESTSLRVFIHSKDLNKHIILSVYNISGKLIGYIDLSGLGEGWHTIVLNLDELSDGHAVSGIYFARLVVDKSLAGTIRLNYLK
;
A
#
# COMPACT_ATOMS: atom_id res chain seq x y z
N LEU A 1 -1.33 -19.09 -22.03
CA LEU A 1 -1.23 -20.38 -21.32
C LEU A 1 -0.45 -20.13 -20.04
N THR A 2 -1.07 -20.29 -18.88
CA THR A 2 -0.39 -20.21 -17.58
C THR A 2 0.58 -21.39 -17.47
N GLN A 3 1.87 -21.11 -17.30
CA GLN A 3 2.91 -22.11 -17.04
C GLN A 3 3.20 -22.09 -15.53
N PRO A 4 2.52 -22.95 -14.73
CA PRO A 4 2.80 -23.07 -13.30
C PRO A 4 4.21 -23.62 -13.10
N VAL A 5 5.03 -22.88 -12.37
CA VAL A 5 6.40 -23.23 -12.01
C VAL A 5 6.41 -24.07 -10.74
N LEU A 6 5.55 -23.75 -9.76
CA LEU A 6 5.37 -24.52 -8.53
C LEU A 6 3.89 -24.63 -8.15
N LYS A 7 3.47 -25.83 -7.74
CA LYS A 7 2.10 -26.14 -7.29
C LYS A 7 2.07 -26.70 -5.87
N ASP A 8 0.87 -26.76 -5.30
CA ASP A 8 0.59 -27.32 -3.97
C ASP A 8 1.57 -26.80 -2.93
N LEU A 9 1.65 -25.47 -2.87
CA LEU A 9 2.63 -24.79 -2.03
C LEU A 9 2.29 -25.01 -0.55
N ASP A 10 3.32 -25.23 0.26
CA ASP A 10 3.26 -25.16 1.71
C ASP A 10 4.41 -24.31 2.26
N ILE A 11 4.14 -23.56 3.32
CA ILE A 11 5.06 -22.55 3.84
C ILE A 11 5.18 -22.68 5.35
N GLN A 12 6.43 -22.81 5.80
CA GLN A 12 6.77 -23.08 7.19
C GLN A 12 7.78 -22.07 7.69
N PHE A 13 7.49 -21.51 8.86
CA PHE A 13 8.41 -20.70 9.65
C PHE A 13 9.06 -21.63 10.67
N GLN A 14 10.40 -21.67 10.72
CA GLN A 14 11.10 -22.69 11.49
C GLN A 14 11.08 -22.42 12.99
N SER A 15 11.39 -21.18 13.39
CA SER A 15 11.65 -20.86 14.80
C SER A 15 10.67 -19.83 15.34
N ILE A 16 10.35 -18.80 14.56
CA ILE A 16 9.53 -17.67 15.00
C ILE A 16 8.06 -17.97 14.71
N PRO A 17 7.19 -17.98 15.74
CA PRO A 17 5.77 -18.20 15.53
C PRO A 17 5.13 -17.03 14.76
N VAL A 18 4.64 -17.33 13.55
CA VAL A 18 3.86 -16.40 12.74
C VAL A 18 2.38 -16.79 12.78
N TYR A 19 1.52 -15.81 13.03
CA TYR A 19 0.08 -16.00 13.15
C TYR A 19 -0.69 -15.01 12.27
N SER A 20 -1.99 -15.27 12.08
CA SER A 20 -2.84 -14.46 11.19
C SER A 20 -2.28 -14.35 9.76
N VAL A 21 -1.76 -15.49 9.26
CA VAL A 21 -1.17 -15.61 7.93
C VAL A 21 -2.25 -15.56 6.85
N HIS A 22 -1.98 -14.80 5.79
CA HIS A 22 -2.82 -14.66 4.61
C HIS A 22 -1.97 -14.73 3.34
N PRO A 23 -2.42 -15.41 2.26
CA PRO A 23 -3.68 -16.17 2.17
C PRO A 23 -3.61 -17.49 2.95
N LYS A 24 -4.79 -18.02 3.35
CA LYS A 24 -4.88 -19.33 4.06
C LYS A 24 -4.57 -20.53 3.15
N THR A 25 -4.79 -20.37 1.85
CA THR A 25 -4.45 -21.35 0.83
C THR A 25 -3.60 -20.66 -0.21
N TYR A 26 -2.46 -21.26 -0.54
CA TYR A 26 -1.50 -20.67 -1.45
C TYR A 26 -1.85 -21.03 -2.91
N PRO A 27 -2.02 -20.05 -3.80
CA PRO A 27 -2.22 -20.32 -5.22
C PRO A 27 -0.95 -20.90 -5.84
N ALA A 28 -1.09 -21.58 -6.98
CA ALA A 28 0.08 -22.03 -7.75
C ALA A 28 0.91 -20.83 -8.23
N LEU A 29 2.23 -20.95 -8.12
CA LEU A 29 3.17 -19.93 -8.59
C LEU A 29 3.42 -20.13 -10.09
N ASN A 30 3.06 -19.15 -10.90
CA ASN A 30 3.28 -19.15 -12.35
C ASN A 30 4.54 -18.36 -12.72
N ALA A 31 5.11 -18.64 -13.88
CA ALA A 31 6.23 -17.86 -14.42
C ALA A 31 5.83 -16.38 -14.54
N GLY A 32 6.64 -15.48 -13.98
CA GLY A 32 6.40 -14.03 -13.96
C GLY A 32 5.32 -13.56 -12.96
N SER A 33 4.85 -14.43 -12.07
CA SER A 33 3.93 -14.06 -10.98
C SER A 33 4.63 -14.00 -9.63
N GLU A 34 4.04 -13.26 -8.69
CA GLU A 34 4.50 -13.13 -7.31
C GLU A 34 3.47 -13.74 -6.36
N LEU A 35 3.94 -14.45 -5.33
CA LEU A 35 3.12 -14.87 -4.20
C LEU A 35 3.45 -13.99 -3.00
N ILE A 36 2.43 -13.28 -2.51
CA ILE A 36 2.56 -12.39 -1.36
C ILE A 36 1.87 -13.03 -0.18
N ILE A 37 2.62 -13.13 0.92
CA ILE A 37 2.12 -13.68 2.18
C ILE A 37 2.36 -12.67 3.27
N LEU A 38 1.30 -12.41 4.02
CA LEU A 38 1.28 -11.45 5.11
C LEU A 38 0.95 -12.19 6.39
N GLY A 39 1.65 -11.86 7.46
CA GLY A 39 1.42 -12.45 8.77
C GLY A 39 1.93 -11.55 9.87
N LYS A 40 1.57 -11.88 11.10
CA LYS A 40 1.97 -11.17 12.31
C LYS A 40 2.90 -12.06 13.14
N TYR A 41 3.84 -11.43 13.82
CA TYR A 41 4.79 -12.10 14.70
C TYR A 41 4.99 -11.26 15.96
N HIS A 42 5.45 -11.89 17.04
CA HIS A 42 5.81 -11.20 18.29
C HIS A 42 7.30 -11.30 18.61
N GLU A 43 7.94 -12.38 18.20
CA GLU A 43 9.34 -12.64 18.47
C GLU A 43 10.24 -12.09 17.36
N THR A 44 11.46 -11.72 17.73
CA THR A 44 12.41 -11.06 16.82
C THR A 44 13.68 -11.87 16.72
N GLY A 45 14.35 -11.79 15.57
CA GLY A 45 15.61 -12.48 15.32
C GLY A 45 15.66 -13.14 13.94
N PRO A 46 16.76 -13.86 13.66
CA PRO A 46 16.91 -14.60 12.43
C PRO A 46 16.01 -15.84 12.43
N ASP A 47 15.38 -16.12 11.30
CA ASP A 47 14.66 -17.37 11.05
C ASP A 47 14.79 -17.78 9.59
N SER A 48 14.31 -18.98 9.26
CA SER A 48 14.22 -19.46 7.87
C SER A 48 12.77 -19.71 7.50
N VAL A 49 12.34 -19.12 6.39
CA VAL A 49 11.07 -19.43 5.75
C VAL A 49 11.29 -20.52 4.72
N VAL A 50 10.60 -21.64 4.86
CA VAL A 50 10.69 -22.79 3.97
C VAL A 50 9.45 -22.81 3.10
N LEU A 51 9.65 -22.65 1.79
CA LEU A 51 8.62 -22.85 0.78
C LEU A 51 8.82 -24.24 0.18
N SER A 52 7.78 -25.06 0.20
CA SER A 52 7.78 -26.38 -0.44
C SER A 52 6.64 -26.47 -1.44
N GLY A 53 6.80 -27.33 -2.45
CA GLY A 53 5.76 -27.58 -3.45
C GLY A 53 6.23 -28.57 -4.51
N PHE A 54 5.50 -28.64 -5.62
CA PHE A 54 5.82 -29.51 -6.75
C PHE A 54 6.12 -28.69 -7.99
N GLY A 55 7.38 -28.78 -8.44
CA GLY A 55 7.85 -28.25 -9.71
C GLY A 55 7.65 -29.24 -10.85
N ASN A 56 8.21 -28.92 -12.02
CA ASN A 56 8.12 -29.80 -13.19
C ASN A 56 8.94 -31.09 -13.03
N GLU A 57 10.01 -31.06 -12.24
CA GLU A 57 10.92 -32.20 -12.03
C GLU A 57 10.61 -33.02 -10.77
N GLY A 58 9.63 -32.60 -9.97
CA GLY A 58 9.23 -33.28 -8.74
C GLY A 58 9.06 -32.32 -7.56
N PRO A 59 9.12 -32.83 -6.31
CA PRO A 59 9.04 -31.99 -5.13
C PRO A 59 10.26 -31.07 -5.02
N GLU A 60 10.01 -29.80 -4.73
CA GLU A 60 11.04 -28.78 -4.55
C GLU A 60 10.86 -28.08 -3.20
N THR A 61 11.99 -27.70 -2.60
CA THR A 61 12.04 -26.95 -1.35
C THR A 61 13.01 -25.78 -1.50
N LEU A 62 12.54 -24.59 -1.19
CA LEU A 62 13.30 -23.34 -1.20
C LEU A 62 13.37 -22.78 0.22
N ASN A 63 14.58 -22.43 0.64
CA ASN A 63 14.84 -21.85 1.96
C ASN A 63 15.22 -20.39 1.82
N PHE A 64 14.50 -19.52 2.53
CA PHE A 64 14.71 -18.09 2.55
C PHE A 64 15.11 -17.65 3.96
N PRO A 65 16.37 -17.23 4.18
CA PRO A 65 16.76 -16.62 5.44
C PRO A 65 16.08 -15.25 5.59
N VAL A 66 15.46 -15.00 6.74
CA VAL A 66 14.72 -13.77 7.03
C VAL A 66 15.09 -13.26 8.43
N GLU A 67 15.19 -11.93 8.56
CA GLU A 67 15.38 -11.26 9.85
C GLU A 67 14.08 -10.60 10.30
N PHE A 68 13.53 -11.06 11.42
CA PHE A 68 12.32 -10.52 12.03
C PHE A 68 12.71 -9.36 12.97
N SER A 69 12.49 -8.12 12.51
CA SER A 69 12.81 -6.91 13.28
C SER A 69 11.75 -6.61 14.33
N GLY A 70 12.18 -6.14 15.51
CA GLY A 70 11.29 -5.57 16.54
C GLY A 70 10.96 -4.09 16.33
N THR A 71 11.60 -3.44 15.35
CA THR A 71 11.39 -2.01 15.06
C THR A 71 10.68 -1.84 13.73
N ASP A 72 9.69 -0.94 13.73
CA ASP A 72 8.83 -0.65 12.58
C ASP A 72 9.47 0.38 11.61
N SER A 73 10.80 0.44 11.57
CA SER A 73 11.57 1.44 10.83
C SER A 73 11.20 1.42 9.34
N GLY A 74 10.30 2.31 8.93
CA GLY A 74 9.78 2.40 7.57
C GLY A 74 8.76 1.31 7.18
N ARG A 75 8.28 0.45 8.09
CA ARG A 75 7.41 -0.70 7.75
C ARG A 75 5.94 -0.56 8.19
N ALA A 76 5.55 0.57 8.81
CA ALA A 76 4.19 0.77 9.33
C ALA A 76 3.04 0.59 8.32
N PHE A 77 3.32 0.77 7.02
CA PHE A 77 2.36 0.48 5.95
C PHE A 77 2.00 -1.00 5.83
N ILE A 78 2.91 -1.92 6.17
CA ILE A 78 2.68 -3.37 6.07
C ILE A 78 1.49 -3.76 6.94
N HIS A 79 1.33 -3.08 8.09
CA HIS A 79 0.17 -3.28 8.95
C HIS A 79 -1.15 -2.92 8.25
N HIS A 80 -1.18 -1.81 7.51
CA HIS A 80 -2.36 -1.39 6.75
C HIS A 80 -2.61 -2.30 5.54
N PHE A 81 -1.54 -2.78 4.90
CA PHE A 81 -1.67 -3.72 3.79
C PHE A 81 -2.22 -5.06 4.27
N TRP A 82 -1.68 -5.63 5.35
CA TRP A 82 -2.22 -6.83 6.00
C TRP A 82 -3.69 -6.63 6.40
N ALA A 83 -4.03 -5.50 7.04
CA ALA A 83 -5.39 -5.22 7.45
C ALA A 83 -6.35 -5.16 6.24
N LYS A 84 -5.92 -4.54 5.14
CA LYS A 84 -6.72 -4.45 3.91
C LYS A 84 -7.02 -5.84 3.32
N GLU A 85 -6.01 -6.69 3.17
CA GLU A 85 -6.19 -8.04 2.60
C GLU A 85 -7.12 -8.90 3.48
N ILE A 86 -7.01 -8.80 4.80
CA ILE A 86 -7.91 -9.49 5.73
C ILE A 86 -9.34 -8.93 5.65
N ILE A 87 -9.51 -7.61 5.56
CA ILE A 87 -10.83 -6.97 5.37
C ILE A 87 -11.49 -7.50 4.11
N GLU A 88 -10.78 -7.51 2.97
CA GLU A 88 -11.30 -8.00 1.69
C GLU A 88 -11.68 -9.49 1.76
N GLN A 89 -10.86 -10.31 2.43
CA GLN A 89 -11.18 -11.73 2.65
C GLN A 89 -12.45 -11.92 3.50
N LEU A 90 -12.57 -11.18 4.61
CA LEU A 90 -13.72 -11.27 5.50
C LEU A 90 -14.99 -10.84 4.77
N GLU A 91 -14.94 -9.76 3.98
CA GLU A 91 -16.05 -9.34 3.13
C GLU A 91 -16.46 -10.41 2.13
N TYR A 92 -15.50 -11.04 1.46
CA TYR A 92 -15.76 -12.12 0.53
C TYR A 92 -16.42 -13.32 1.23
N MET A 93 -15.89 -13.73 2.39
CA MET A 93 -16.44 -14.85 3.16
C MET A 93 -17.88 -14.57 3.62
N ILE A 94 -18.14 -13.37 4.13
CA ILE A 94 -19.50 -12.98 4.56
C ILE A 94 -20.45 -12.97 3.35
N LEU A 95 -20.01 -12.49 2.19
CA LEU A 95 -20.83 -12.45 0.98
C LEU A 95 -21.16 -13.85 0.44
N VAL A 96 -20.19 -14.77 0.44
CA VAL A 96 -20.33 -16.10 -0.18
C VAL A 96 -21.06 -17.09 0.72
N TYR A 97 -20.80 -17.05 2.02
CA TYR A 97 -21.26 -18.07 2.96
C TYR A 97 -22.38 -17.58 3.89
N ASP A 98 -22.84 -16.33 3.74
CA ASP A 98 -23.87 -15.67 4.57
C ASP A 98 -23.61 -15.84 6.08
N LEU A 99 -22.37 -15.57 6.48
CA LEU A 99 -21.84 -15.92 7.81
C LEU A 99 -22.33 -15.00 8.95
N GLU A 100 -22.18 -15.53 10.18
CA GLU A 100 -22.66 -15.02 11.48
C GLU A 100 -22.20 -13.60 11.87
N GLU A 101 -22.89 -13.01 12.86
CA GLU A 101 -22.60 -11.68 13.43
C GLU A 101 -21.14 -11.52 13.89
N GLU A 102 -20.49 -12.58 14.40
CA GLU A 102 -19.11 -12.52 14.92
C GLU A 102 -18.07 -12.11 13.86
N LEU A 103 -18.24 -12.52 12.60
CA LEU A 103 -17.36 -12.14 11.50
C LEU A 103 -17.58 -10.69 11.07
N LYS A 104 -18.85 -10.22 11.13
CA LYS A 104 -19.21 -8.82 10.86
C LYS A 104 -18.63 -7.89 11.93
N ASP A 105 -18.67 -8.31 13.19
CA ASP A 105 -18.07 -7.58 14.30
C ASP A 105 -16.54 -7.50 14.15
N SER A 106 -15.89 -8.64 13.88
CA SER A 106 -14.45 -8.69 13.64
C SER A 106 -14.02 -7.80 12.45
N LEU A 107 -14.79 -7.83 11.36
CA LEU A 107 -14.57 -6.97 10.19
C LEU A 107 -14.73 -5.49 10.54
N THR A 108 -15.76 -5.14 11.31
CA THR A 108 -16.03 -3.76 11.73
C THR A 108 -14.93 -3.24 12.66
N GLU A 109 -14.49 -4.04 13.63
CA GLU A 109 -13.39 -3.68 14.53
C GLU A 109 -12.09 -3.45 13.76
N LEU A 110 -11.77 -4.35 12.80
CA LEU A 110 -10.57 -4.23 11.99
C LEU A 110 -10.60 -2.98 11.09
N SER A 111 -11.75 -2.72 10.47
CA SER A 111 -11.99 -1.53 9.64
C SER A 111 -11.78 -0.24 10.44
N LEU A 112 -12.35 -0.13 11.64
CA LEU A 112 -12.20 1.03 12.51
C LEU A 112 -10.76 1.18 13.03
N ARG A 113 -10.12 0.07 13.44
CA ARG A 113 -8.76 0.08 13.99
C ARG A 113 -7.71 0.58 12.99
N TYR A 114 -7.85 0.19 11.72
CA TYR A 114 -6.91 0.56 10.66
C TYR A 114 -7.40 1.69 9.77
N ASN A 115 -8.58 2.26 10.06
CA ASN A 115 -9.20 3.33 9.28
C ASN A 115 -9.35 2.97 7.77
N ILE A 116 -9.74 1.73 7.49
CA ILE A 116 -9.94 1.19 6.13
C ILE A 116 -11.41 0.92 5.93
N ARG A 117 -12.02 1.45 4.86
CA ARG A 117 -13.47 1.31 4.62
C ARG A 117 -13.82 -0.14 4.32
N CYS A 118 -14.95 -0.59 4.87
CA CYS A 118 -15.60 -1.83 4.49
C CYS A 118 -17.12 -1.61 4.29
N ARG A 119 -17.86 -2.62 3.87
CA ARG A 119 -19.31 -2.59 3.62
C ARG A 119 -20.13 -2.18 4.85
N TYR A 120 -19.60 -2.40 6.05
CA TYR A 120 -20.27 -2.11 7.32
C TYR A 120 -19.79 -0.81 7.98
N THR A 121 -18.81 -0.11 7.40
CA THR A 121 -18.35 1.18 7.90
C THR A 121 -18.55 2.28 6.87
N SER A 122 -19.05 3.43 7.34
CA SER A 122 -19.10 4.66 6.57
C SER A 122 -18.21 5.68 7.24
N PHE A 123 -17.16 6.10 6.53
CA PHE A 123 -16.41 7.29 6.92
C PHE A 123 -17.16 8.49 6.36
N VAL A 124 -17.81 9.24 7.25
CA VAL A 124 -18.44 10.51 6.88
C VAL A 124 -17.32 11.51 6.67
N ALA A 125 -17.09 11.87 5.42
CA ALA A 125 -16.23 12.99 5.05
C ALA A 125 -17.12 14.22 4.88
N ASP A 126 -16.84 15.27 5.64
CA ASP A 126 -17.37 16.60 5.35
C ASP A 126 -16.63 17.12 4.12
N TYR A 127 -17.30 17.07 2.96
CA TYR A 127 -16.75 17.63 1.74
C TYR A 127 -17.07 19.11 1.68
N ILE A 128 -16.03 19.88 1.41
CA ILE A 128 -16.15 21.28 1.09
C ILE A 128 -15.91 21.40 -0.41
N HIS A 129 -16.94 21.79 -1.15
CA HIS A 129 -16.80 22.13 -2.55
C HIS A 129 -16.01 23.44 -2.66
N VAL A 130 -14.75 23.37 -3.07
CA VAL A 130 -13.98 24.55 -3.47
C VAL A 130 -14.31 24.81 -4.94
N VAL A 131 -15.12 25.84 -5.19
CA VAL A 131 -15.40 26.32 -6.55
C VAL A 131 -14.14 27.01 -7.07
N ASP A 132 -13.59 26.53 -8.17
CA ASP A 132 -12.55 27.24 -8.91
C ASP A 132 -13.21 28.46 -9.60
N PRO A 133 -12.80 29.71 -9.27
CA PRO A 133 -13.40 30.89 -9.86
C PRO A 133 -13.20 31.01 -11.38
N ASP A 134 -12.28 30.23 -11.99
CA ASP A 134 -12.01 30.24 -13.43
C ASP A 134 -12.63 29.05 -14.21
N ASP A 135 -13.32 28.11 -13.53
CA ASP A 135 -13.98 26.99 -14.20
C ASP A 135 -15.26 27.45 -14.92
N ARG A 136 -15.16 27.65 -16.25
CA ARG A 136 -16.23 28.20 -17.09
C ARG A 136 -17.34 27.19 -17.44
N PHE A 137 -17.33 26.00 -16.85
CA PHE A 137 -18.23 24.90 -17.21
C PHE A 137 -19.15 24.44 -16.07
N ASP A 138 -19.58 25.33 -15.18
CA ASP A 138 -20.64 25.05 -14.20
C ASP A 138 -21.95 25.80 -14.53
N PRO A 139 -23.08 25.12 -14.83
CA PRO A 139 -24.33 25.73 -15.27
C PRO A 139 -25.14 26.49 -14.19
N GLY A 140 -24.50 27.02 -13.15
CA GLY A 140 -25.10 28.06 -12.30
C GLY A 140 -26.00 27.58 -11.18
N TRP A 141 -25.61 26.55 -10.44
CA TRP A 141 -26.12 26.36 -9.08
C TRP A 141 -25.20 27.10 -8.10
N GLU A 142 -25.44 28.39 -7.89
CA GLU A 142 -24.73 29.20 -6.88
C GLU A 142 -24.99 28.66 -5.47
N TYR A 143 -24.12 27.79 -4.98
CA TYR A 143 -23.83 27.67 -3.57
C TYR A 143 -22.38 28.09 -3.36
N VAL A 144 -22.17 29.40 -3.15
CA VAL A 144 -20.91 29.87 -2.56
C VAL A 144 -20.94 29.47 -1.09
N VAL A 145 -20.48 28.26 -0.79
CA VAL A 145 -20.20 27.87 0.58
C VAL A 145 -18.91 28.58 0.96
N ASN A 146 -19.01 29.63 1.77
CA ASN A 146 -17.84 30.23 2.39
C ASN A 146 -17.20 29.17 3.28
N VAL A 147 -16.18 28.50 2.76
CA VAL A 147 -15.32 27.59 3.51
C VAL A 147 -14.68 28.42 4.61
N PRO A 148 -14.93 28.14 5.89
CA PRO A 148 -14.14 28.77 6.95
C PRO A 148 -12.67 28.43 6.69
N GLN A 149 -11.78 29.43 6.61
CA GLN A 149 -10.34 29.25 6.36
C GLN A 149 -9.72 28.17 7.28
N GLU A 150 -10.24 28.03 8.50
CA GLU A 150 -9.87 26.99 9.47
C GLU A 150 -10.00 25.54 8.96
N GLN A 151 -10.81 25.27 7.93
CA GLN A 151 -11.02 23.91 7.40
C GLN A 151 -10.04 23.54 6.28
N THR A 152 -9.59 24.50 5.46
CA THR A 152 -8.49 24.30 4.49
C THR A 152 -7.16 24.10 5.22
N GLU A 153 -6.99 24.78 6.36
CA GLU A 153 -5.79 24.69 7.21
C GLU A 153 -5.50 23.29 7.78
N ARG A 154 -6.50 22.40 7.85
CA ARG A 154 -6.34 21.04 8.41
C ARG A 154 -5.50 20.12 7.52
N PHE A 155 -5.52 20.31 6.21
CA PHE A 155 -4.89 19.37 5.28
C PHE A 155 -3.47 19.81 4.89
N GLY A 156 -2.48 18.93 5.07
CA GLY A 156 -1.09 19.13 4.62
C GLY A 156 -0.92 18.90 3.13
N SER A 157 0.33 18.88 2.69
CA SER A 157 0.71 18.32 1.40
C SER A 157 0.21 16.87 1.30
N GLN A 158 -0.17 16.43 0.11
CA GLN A 158 -0.83 15.13 -0.09
C GLN A 158 -0.26 14.40 -1.30
N LEU A 159 -0.29 13.07 -1.21
CA LEU A 159 -0.03 12.17 -2.33
C LEU A 159 -1.35 11.48 -2.68
N GLU A 160 -1.89 11.76 -3.86
CA GLU A 160 -3.28 11.44 -4.20
C GLU A 160 -3.41 10.19 -5.08
N SER A 161 -2.73 10.18 -6.23
CA SER A 161 -2.91 9.14 -7.24
C SER A 161 -1.63 8.77 -7.97
N CYS A 162 -1.63 7.59 -8.60
CA CYS A 162 -0.61 7.16 -9.53
C CYS A 162 -1.25 6.61 -10.81
N PHE A 163 -0.72 6.98 -11.98
CA PHE A 163 -1.15 6.42 -13.25
C PHE A 163 -0.02 6.45 -14.29
N PRO A 164 0.19 5.37 -15.06
CA PRO A 164 -0.50 4.08 -14.98
C PRO A 164 -0.09 3.26 -13.76
N ASN A 165 -0.96 2.36 -13.31
CA ASN A 165 -0.68 1.37 -12.26
C ASN A 165 -1.55 0.12 -12.49
N PRO A 166 -1.00 -1.03 -12.93
CA PRO A 166 0.42 -1.34 -13.09
C PRO A 166 1.17 -0.53 -14.17
N PHE A 167 2.50 -0.50 -14.10
CA PHE A 167 3.36 0.20 -15.06
C PHE A 167 4.65 -0.55 -15.38
N TYR A 168 5.23 -0.27 -16.56
CA TYR A 168 6.41 -0.96 -17.10
C TYR A 168 7.72 -0.17 -16.98
N GLU A 169 7.73 1.09 -17.40
CA GLU A 169 8.93 1.94 -17.33
C GLU A 169 8.75 3.03 -16.29
N SER A 170 7.65 3.78 -16.39
CA SER A 170 7.35 4.89 -15.50
C SER A 170 5.88 4.99 -15.14
N THR A 171 5.61 5.67 -14.02
CA THR A 171 4.28 6.08 -13.57
C THR A 171 4.30 7.55 -13.15
N SER A 172 3.17 8.22 -13.25
CA SER A 172 3.02 9.61 -12.80
C SER A 172 2.29 9.65 -11.45
N LEU A 173 2.94 10.24 -10.45
CA LEU A 173 2.38 10.47 -9.12
C LEU A 173 1.83 11.90 -9.04
N ARG A 174 0.58 12.04 -8.61
CA ARG A 174 -0.06 13.35 -8.39
C ARG A 174 0.10 13.76 -6.93
N VAL A 175 0.79 14.87 -6.72
CA VAL A 175 1.15 15.41 -5.40
C VAL A 175 0.60 16.82 -5.28
N PHE A 176 -0.06 17.14 -4.16
CA PHE A 176 -0.41 18.50 -3.81
C PHE A 176 0.58 19.02 -2.76
N ILE A 177 1.16 20.19 -2.99
CA ILE A 177 2.03 20.88 -2.03
C ILE A 177 1.23 22.01 -1.41
N HIS A 178 1.09 21.99 -0.09
CA HIS A 178 0.32 22.99 0.64
C HIS A 178 1.24 24.13 1.13
N SER A 179 0.78 25.39 1.07
CA SER A 179 1.54 26.58 1.53
C SER A 179 2.21 26.42 2.90
N LYS A 180 1.49 25.88 3.89
CA LYS A 180 2.02 25.58 5.24
C LYS A 180 3.24 24.64 5.30
N ASP A 181 3.51 23.89 4.25
CA ASP A 181 4.62 22.93 4.19
C ASP A 181 5.78 23.43 3.31
N LEU A 182 5.69 24.61 2.69
CA LEU A 182 6.72 25.12 1.76
C LEU A 182 8.11 25.30 2.38
N ASN A 183 8.20 25.51 3.69
CA ASN A 183 9.48 25.65 4.41
C ASN A 183 9.93 24.35 5.08
N LYS A 184 9.29 23.22 4.75
CA LYS A 184 9.54 21.91 5.36
C LYS A 184 10.28 21.01 4.39
N HIS A 185 10.89 19.96 4.91
CA HIS A 185 11.46 18.90 4.09
C HIS A 185 10.33 17.99 3.59
N ILE A 186 10.08 18.02 2.29
CA ILE A 186 9.05 17.21 1.62
C ILE A 186 9.77 16.16 0.78
N ILE A 187 9.73 14.91 1.24
CA ILE A 187 10.43 13.79 0.59
C ILE A 187 9.41 12.77 0.11
N LEU A 188 9.53 12.37 -1.15
CA LEU A 188 8.83 11.22 -1.72
C LEU A 188 9.76 10.01 -1.70
N SER A 189 9.59 9.12 -0.73
CA SER A 189 10.39 7.90 -0.57
C SER A 189 9.68 6.70 -1.19
N VAL A 190 10.42 5.84 -1.91
CA VAL A 190 9.90 4.61 -2.50
C VAL A 190 10.51 3.41 -1.79
N TYR A 191 9.67 2.50 -1.34
CA TYR A 191 10.06 1.25 -0.69
C TYR A 191 9.57 0.05 -1.49
N ASN A 192 10.27 -1.07 -1.45
CA ASN A 192 9.70 -2.34 -1.91
C ASN A 192 8.76 -2.94 -0.84
N ILE A 193 8.13 -4.07 -1.17
CA ILE A 193 7.20 -4.74 -0.26
C ILE A 193 7.81 -5.18 1.08
N SER A 194 9.12 -5.45 1.15
CA SER A 194 9.81 -5.77 2.42
C SER A 194 10.18 -4.54 3.25
N GLY A 195 9.78 -3.34 2.80
CA GLY A 195 10.08 -2.07 3.46
C GLY A 195 11.53 -1.60 3.28
N LYS A 196 12.29 -2.22 2.37
CA LYS A 196 13.62 -1.71 1.99
C LYS A 196 13.43 -0.44 1.15
N LEU A 197 14.14 0.63 1.52
CA LEU A 197 14.19 1.86 0.73
C LEU A 197 14.85 1.57 -0.63
N ILE A 198 14.16 1.93 -1.70
CA ILE A 198 14.66 1.85 -3.08
C ILE A 198 15.32 3.16 -3.48
N GLY A 199 14.67 4.28 -3.15
CA GLY A 199 15.21 5.61 -3.36
C GLY A 199 14.22 6.68 -2.92
N TYR A 200 14.56 7.94 -3.14
CA TYR A 200 13.70 9.07 -2.79
C TYR A 200 13.87 10.23 -3.78
N ILE A 201 12.85 11.08 -3.83
CA ILE A 201 12.84 12.33 -4.60
C ILE A 201 12.57 13.47 -3.61
N ASP A 202 13.43 14.50 -3.61
CA ASP A 202 13.24 15.69 -2.80
C ASP A 202 12.30 16.68 -3.52
N LEU A 203 11.19 17.01 -2.86
CA LEU A 203 10.13 17.90 -3.35
C LEU A 203 10.09 19.24 -2.60
N SER A 204 11.04 19.50 -1.68
CA SER A 204 11.02 20.66 -0.77
C SER A 204 11.12 22.02 -1.48
N GLY A 205 11.47 22.05 -2.76
CA GLY A 205 11.56 23.27 -3.59
C GLY A 205 10.31 23.56 -4.43
N LEU A 206 9.29 22.70 -4.39
CA LEU A 206 8.07 22.89 -5.18
C LEU A 206 7.18 23.96 -4.55
N GLY A 207 6.60 24.81 -5.40
CA GLY A 207 5.61 25.81 -4.99
C GLY A 207 4.27 25.18 -4.60
N GLU A 208 3.39 25.97 -3.99
CA GLU A 208 2.04 25.51 -3.65
C GLU A 208 1.26 25.07 -4.90
N GLY A 209 0.45 24.02 -4.76
CA GLY A 209 -0.43 23.52 -5.82
C GLY A 209 -0.16 22.08 -6.22
N TRP A 210 -0.76 21.69 -7.35
CA TRP A 210 -0.64 20.35 -7.91
C TRP A 210 0.63 20.19 -8.73
N HIS A 211 1.35 19.10 -8.48
CA HIS A 211 2.53 18.67 -9.21
C HIS A 211 2.38 17.24 -9.69
N THR A 212 2.98 16.96 -10.83
CA THR A 212 3.09 15.60 -11.37
C THR A 212 4.54 15.17 -11.30
N ILE A 213 4.80 14.13 -10.52
CA ILE A 213 6.13 13.55 -10.36
C ILE A 213 6.20 12.30 -11.22
N VAL A 214 7.05 12.31 -12.25
CA VAL A 214 7.31 11.13 -13.06
C VAL A 214 8.31 10.25 -12.33
N LEU A 215 7.90 9.01 -12.05
CA LEU A 215 8.70 8.03 -11.35
C LEU A 215 9.09 6.91 -12.32
N ASN A 216 10.41 6.73 -12.51
CA ASN A 216 10.99 5.55 -13.14
C ASN A 216 11.72 4.74 -12.05
N LEU A 217 11.29 3.49 -11.82
CA LEU A 217 11.86 2.66 -10.76
C LEU A 217 13.24 2.13 -11.09
N ASP A 218 13.55 1.88 -12.36
CA ASP A 218 14.88 1.45 -12.76
C ASP A 218 15.88 2.60 -12.56
N GLU A 219 15.53 3.82 -12.94
CA GLU A 219 16.37 4.99 -12.65
C GLU A 219 16.54 5.23 -11.16
N LEU A 220 15.45 5.12 -10.38
CA LEU A 220 15.50 5.34 -8.94
C LEU A 220 16.31 4.28 -8.18
N SER A 221 16.44 3.08 -8.75
CA SER A 221 17.11 1.92 -8.13
C SER A 221 18.48 1.60 -8.74
N ASP A 222 19.01 2.46 -9.61
CA ASP A 222 20.21 2.21 -10.41
C ASP A 222 20.14 0.87 -11.20
N GLY A 223 18.96 0.54 -11.72
CA GLY A 223 18.68 -0.65 -12.53
C GLY A 223 18.40 -1.93 -11.73
N HIS A 224 18.34 -1.87 -10.40
CA HIS A 224 18.14 -3.03 -9.53
C HIS A 224 16.67 -3.32 -9.19
N ALA A 225 15.72 -2.55 -9.73
CA ALA A 225 14.30 -2.82 -9.56
C ALA A 225 13.91 -4.11 -10.28
N VAL A 226 13.11 -4.92 -9.59
CA VAL A 226 12.52 -6.16 -10.06
C VAL A 226 10.99 -6.01 -10.12
N SER A 227 10.32 -6.76 -11.00
CA SER A 227 8.86 -6.81 -11.03
C SER A 227 8.31 -7.14 -9.64
N GLY A 228 7.29 -6.41 -9.20
CA GLY A 228 6.69 -6.61 -7.89
C GLY A 228 6.01 -5.37 -7.33
N ILE A 229 5.68 -5.42 -6.05
CA ILE A 229 5.00 -4.33 -5.35
C ILE A 229 5.98 -3.37 -4.67
N TYR A 230 5.73 -2.09 -4.88
CA TYR A 230 6.42 -0.97 -4.24
C TYR A 230 5.41 -0.03 -3.57
N PHE A 231 5.90 0.85 -2.72
CA PHE A 231 5.11 1.85 -2.01
C PHE A 231 5.81 3.20 -2.09
N ALA A 232 5.16 4.17 -2.73
CA ALA A 232 5.58 5.57 -2.69
C ALA A 232 4.98 6.23 -1.45
N ARG A 233 5.79 7.00 -0.72
CA ARG A 233 5.39 7.69 0.51
C ARG A 233 5.81 9.14 0.49
N LEU A 234 4.86 10.02 0.71
CA LEU A 234 5.13 11.43 0.94
C LEU A 234 5.36 11.65 2.44
N VAL A 235 6.51 12.21 2.80
CA VAL A 235 6.88 12.53 4.17
C VAL A 235 7.18 14.02 4.24
N VAL A 236 6.56 14.71 5.20
CA VAL A 236 6.76 16.14 5.47
C VAL A 236 7.32 16.28 6.88
N ASP A 237 8.57 16.75 7.02
CA ASP A 237 9.26 16.94 8.32
C ASP A 237 9.11 15.73 9.29
N LYS A 238 9.20 14.51 8.75
CA LYS A 238 9.05 13.21 9.44
C LYS A 238 7.62 12.72 9.66
N SER A 239 6.60 13.51 9.32
CA SER A 239 5.20 13.07 9.33
C SER A 239 4.80 12.45 8.00
N LEU A 240 4.17 11.27 8.04
CA LEU A 240 3.62 10.64 6.85
C LEU A 240 2.42 11.43 6.35
N ALA A 241 2.50 11.91 5.11
CA ALA A 241 1.48 12.73 4.46
C ALA A 241 0.66 11.95 3.41
N GLY A 242 1.17 10.82 2.93
CA GLY A 242 0.41 9.92 2.05
C GLY A 242 1.21 8.69 1.65
N THR A 243 0.51 7.63 1.21
CA THR A 243 1.13 6.39 0.71
C THR A 243 0.33 5.87 -0.47
N ILE A 244 1.02 5.47 -1.54
CA ILE A 244 0.43 4.85 -2.73
C ILE A 244 1.15 3.55 -3.04
N ARG A 245 0.37 2.49 -3.29
CA ARG A 245 0.86 1.21 -3.82
C ARG A 245 1.20 1.35 -5.30
N LEU A 246 2.37 0.86 -5.67
CA LEU A 246 2.91 0.83 -7.02
C LEU A 246 3.05 -0.63 -7.46
N ASN A 247 2.44 -1.02 -8.58
CA ASN A 247 2.63 -2.34 -9.18
C ASN A 247 3.55 -2.21 -10.39
N TYR A 248 4.80 -2.63 -10.24
CA TYR A 248 5.83 -2.53 -11.26
C TYR A 248 5.99 -3.85 -12.01
N LEU A 249 5.97 -3.79 -13.34
CA LEU A 249 6.07 -4.94 -14.23
C LEU A 249 7.24 -4.74 -15.18
N LYS A 250 8.35 -5.44 -14.94
CA LYS A 250 9.47 -5.54 -15.86
C LYS A 250 9.28 -6.68 -16.85
#